data_AF-A0A2S9Q9G1-F1
#
_entry.id   AF-A0A2S9Q9G1-F1
#
_cell.length_a   1.000
_cell.length_b   1.000
_cell.length_c   1.000
_cell.angle_alpha   90.00
_cell.angle_beta   90.00
_cell.angle_gamma   90.00
#
_symmetry.space_group_name_H-M   'P 1'
#
loop_
_entity.id
_entity.type
_entity.pdbx_description
1 polymer ?
#
loop_
_entity_poly.entity_id
_entity_poly.type
_entity_poly.pdbx_seq_one_letter_code
_entity_poly.pdbx_strand_id
1 'polypeptide(L)'
;MAADNSIHVRVGGRLQTHLQQQVGENGLYENASEYIRALIRRDLHSQDEAWDWLKKQLEPGLRAAESEFVAVSAEDVIARNQRRTRTR
;
A
#
# COMPACT_ATOMS: atom_id res chain seq x y z
N MET A 1 -19.40 11.85 21.80
CA MET A 1 -18.24 12.54 22.40
C MET A 1 -17.00 11.83 21.90
N ALA A 2 -16.09 12.50 21.20
CA ALA A 2 -14.82 11.88 20.83
C ALA A 2 -14.03 11.64 22.11
N ALA A 3 -13.70 10.39 22.41
CA ALA A 3 -12.85 10.07 23.55
C ALA A 3 -11.47 10.68 23.28
N ASP A 4 -10.99 11.54 24.20
CA ASP A 4 -9.62 12.03 24.15
C ASP A 4 -8.68 10.87 24.49
N ASN A 5 -8.23 10.16 23.47
CA ASN A 5 -7.34 9.02 23.60
C ASN A 5 -5.90 9.48 23.38
N SER A 6 -5.25 9.93 24.45
CA SER A 6 -3.84 10.31 24.42
C SER A 6 -2.95 9.06 24.35
N ILE A 7 -2.06 9.01 23.35
CA ILE A 7 -1.06 7.94 23.21
C ILE A 7 0.34 8.49 23.52
N HIS A 8 1.12 7.73 24.30
CA HIS A 8 2.53 8.04 24.56
C HIS A 8 3.42 7.11 23.74
N VAL A 9 4.18 7.68 22.80
CA VAL A 9 5.05 6.91 21.89
C VAL A 9 6.50 7.33 22.11
N ARG A 10 7.40 6.35 22.26
CA ARG A 10 8.84 6.58 22.29
C ARG A 10 9.40 6.42 20.88
N VAL A 11 9.92 7.50 20.31
CA VAL A 11 10.53 7.51 18.98
C VAL A 11 12.03 7.78 19.14
N GLY A 12 12.86 6.84 18.72
CA GLY A 12 14.32 6.92 18.86
C GLY A 12 15.08 6.80 17.54
N GLY A 13 16.38 7.11 17.58
CA GLY A 13 17.29 6.92 16.45
C GLY A 13 16.88 7.67 15.19
N ARG A 14 16.94 6.99 14.04
CA ARG A 14 16.62 7.59 12.72
C ARG A 14 15.21 8.16 12.63
N LEU A 15 14.24 7.55 13.33
CA LEU A 15 12.86 8.04 13.35
C LEU A 15 12.74 9.37 14.10
N GLN A 16 13.53 9.54 15.17
CA GLN A 16 13.56 10.79 15.92
C GLN A 16 14.15 11.93 15.08
N THR A 17 15.26 11.68 14.38
CA THR A 17 15.87 12.66 13.47
C THR A 17 14.91 13.06 12.36
N HIS A 18 14.23 12.09 11.75
CA HIS A 18 13.26 12.36 10.69
C HIS A 18 12.05 13.14 11.21
N LEU A 19 11.52 12.78 12.39
CA LEU A 19 10.45 13.53 13.05
C LEU A 19 10.84 15.00 13.28
N GLN A 20 12.06 15.25 13.77
CA GLN A 20 12.58 16.60 13.98
C GLN A 20 12.70 17.40 12.67
N GLN A 21 13.06 16.76 11.55
CA GLN A 21 13.10 17.43 10.24
C GLN A 21 11.70 17.82 9.75
N GLN A 22 10.69 17.00 10.03
CA GLN A 22 9.32 17.25 9.60
C GLN A 22 8.59 18.29 10.45
N VAL A 23 9.05 18.52 11.69
CA VAL A 23 8.45 19.44 12.68
C VAL A 23 9.33 20.66 12.99
N GLY A 24 10.58 20.68 12.53
CA GLY A 24 11.53 21.77 12.78
C GLY A 24 11.19 23.06 12.03
N GLU A 25 12.08 24.05 12.08
CA GLU A 25 11.87 25.39 11.49
C GLU A 25 11.44 25.39 10.01
N ASN A 26 11.88 24.38 9.24
CA ASN A 26 11.52 24.19 7.83
C ASN A 26 10.58 23.00 7.61
N GLY A 27 9.99 22.48 8.69
CA GLY A 27 9.07 21.36 8.68
C GLY A 27 7.69 21.73 8.13
N LEU A 28 6.95 20.73 7.68
CA LEU A 28 5.58 20.89 7.16
C LEU A 28 4.50 20.76 8.24
N TYR A 29 4.89 20.38 9.47
CA TYR A 29 3.98 20.08 10.57
C TYR A 29 4.36 20.87 11.81
N GLU A 30 3.37 21.33 12.57
CA GLU A 30 3.60 22.18 13.75
C GLU A 30 4.09 21.36 14.94
N ASN A 31 3.72 20.08 15.03
CA ASN A 31 4.12 19.22 16.12
C ASN A 31 4.16 17.73 15.74
N ALA A 32 4.80 16.94 16.60
CA ALA A 32 4.94 15.50 16.40
C ALA A 32 3.61 14.75 16.36
N SER A 33 2.61 15.18 17.14
CA SER A 33 1.30 14.52 17.16
C SER A 33 0.56 14.73 15.85
N GLU A 34 0.67 15.90 15.25
CA GLU A 34 0.13 16.19 13.92
C GLU A 34 0.78 15.32 12.85
N TYR A 35 2.11 15.26 12.83
CA TYR A 35 2.83 14.43 11.86
C TYR A 35 2.49 12.95 12.01
N ILE A 36 2.43 12.43 13.24
CA ILE A 36 2.05 11.04 13.50
C ILE A 36 0.62 10.76 13.01
N ARG A 37 -0.35 11.67 13.25
CA ARG A 37 -1.71 11.51 12.70
C ARG A 37 -1.71 11.53 11.18
N ALA A 38 -0.90 12.37 10.54
CA ALA A 38 -0.76 12.39 9.09
C ALA A 38 -0.20 11.06 8.56
N LEU A 39 0.81 10.49 9.23
CA LEU A 39 1.36 9.18 8.89
C LEU A 39 0.32 8.06 9.03
N ILE A 40 -0.46 8.04 10.10
CA ILE A 40 -1.50 7.03 10.30
C ILE A 40 -2.58 7.15 9.22
N ARG A 41 -3.01 8.37 8.86
CA ARG A 41 -3.97 8.57 7.77
C ARG A 41 -3.42 8.09 6.43
N ARG A 42 -2.15 8.39 6.15
CA ARG A 42 -1.49 7.94 4.92
C ARG A 42 -1.36 6.42 4.88
N ASP A 43 -1.01 5.79 5.98
CA ASP A 43 -0.95 4.33 6.09
C ASP A 43 -2.32 3.71 5.78
N LEU A 44 -3.38 4.19 6.44
CA LEU A 44 -4.75 3.74 6.18
C LEU A 44 -5.15 3.91 4.71
N HIS A 45 -4.91 5.10 4.14
CA HIS A 45 -5.24 5.37 2.75
C HIS A 45 -4.47 4.45 1.78
N SER A 46 -3.19 4.20 2.04
CA SER A 46 -2.37 3.32 1.19
C SER A 46 -2.84 1.87 1.22
N GLN A 47 -3.39 1.41 2.36
CA GLN A 47 -3.97 0.08 2.49
C GLN A 47 -5.28 -0.02 1.68
N ASP A 48 -6.14 1.00 1.78
CA ASP A 48 -7.38 1.08 1.00
C ASP A 48 -7.09 1.13 -0.51
N GLU A 49 -6.12 1.94 -0.95
CA GLU A 49 -5.71 2.03 -2.35
C GLU A 49 -5.18 0.69 -2.89
N ALA A 50 -4.36 -0.02 -2.12
CA ALA A 50 -3.85 -1.33 -2.51
C ALA A 50 -4.99 -2.36 -2.66
N TRP A 51 -5.97 -2.31 -1.75
CA TRP A 51 -7.13 -3.19 -1.78
C TRP A 51 -8.06 -2.89 -2.96
N ASP A 52 -8.33 -1.61 -3.23
CA ASP A 52 -9.16 -1.18 -4.35
C ASP A 52 -8.48 -1.47 -5.69
N TRP A 53 -7.16 -1.28 -5.78
CA TRP A 53 -6.39 -1.69 -6.95
C TRP A 53 -6.53 -3.20 -7.21
N LEU A 54 -6.38 -4.03 -6.17
CA LEU A 54 -6.49 -5.48 -6.30
C LEU A 54 -7.90 -5.90 -6.75
N LYS A 55 -8.94 -5.34 -6.12
CA LYS A 55 -10.33 -5.58 -6.53
C LYS A 55 -10.54 -5.26 -8.01
N LYS A 56 -10.09 -4.09 -8.45
CA LYS A 56 -10.23 -3.66 -9.85
C LYS A 56 -9.52 -4.60 -10.82
N GLN A 57 -8.38 -5.18 -10.44
CA GLN A 57 -7.68 -6.16 -11.29
C GLN A 57 -8.40 -7.51 -11.35
N LEU A 58 -9.00 -7.96 -10.24
CA LEU A 58 -9.66 -9.26 -10.16
C LEU A 58 -11.10 -9.24 -10.69
N GLU A 59 -11.80 -8.11 -10.57
CA GLU A 59 -13.21 -7.94 -10.89
C GLU A 59 -13.60 -8.39 -12.31
N PRO A 60 -12.82 -8.11 -13.38
CA PRO A 60 -13.13 -8.62 -14.72
C PRO A 60 -13.11 -10.15 -14.78
N GLY A 61 -12.11 -10.79 -14.17
CA GLY A 61 -12.02 -12.25 -14.12
C GLY A 61 -13.13 -12.87 -13.28
N LEU A 62 -13.48 -12.28 -12.14
CA LEU A 62 -14.56 -12.77 -11.28
C LEU A 62 -15.95 -12.66 -11.94
N ARG A 63 -16.13 -11.74 -12.89
CA ARG A 63 -17.39 -11.60 -13.65
C ARG A 63 -17.43 -12.37 -14.96
N ALA A 64 -16.30 -12.90 -15.42
CA ALA A 64 -16.22 -13.67 -16.65
C ALA A 64 -17.03 -14.96 -16.54
N ALA A 65 -17.66 -15.37 -17.64
CA ALA A 65 -18.33 -16.67 -17.70
C ALA A 65 -17.30 -17.80 -17.67
N GLU A 66 -17.68 -18.98 -17.15
CA GLU A 66 -16.78 -20.14 -17.09
C GLU A 66 -16.24 -20.52 -18.49
N SER A 67 -17.04 -20.33 -19.54
CA SER A 67 -16.65 -20.55 -20.93
C SER A 67 -15.52 -19.65 -21.44
N GLU A 68 -15.22 -18.54 -20.76
CA GLU A 68 -14.09 -17.66 -21.09
C GLU A 68 -12.76 -18.18 -20.53
N PHE A 69 -12.80 -19.15 -19.61
CA PHE A 69 -11.62 -19.78 -19.04
C PHE A 69 -11.21 -21.01 -19.87
N VAL A 70 -9.90 -21.19 -20.00
CA VAL A 70 -9.30 -22.34 -20.68
C VAL A 70 -8.45 -23.09 -19.67
N ALA A 71 -8.56 -24.42 -19.65
CA ALA A 71 -7.70 -25.25 -18.83
C ALA A 71 -6.24 -25.10 -19.26
N VAL A 72 -5.35 -24.80 -18.30
CA VAL A 72 -3.91 -24.68 -18.53
C VAL A 72 -3.15 -25.47 -17.48
N SER A 73 -2.10 -26.17 -17.91
CA SER A 73 -1.14 -26.78 -17.00
C SER A 73 -0.06 -25.79 -16.56
N ALA A 74 0.71 -26.15 -15.53
CA ALA A 74 1.86 -25.36 -15.13
C ALA A 74 2.92 -25.29 -16.24
N GLU A 75 3.10 -26.39 -16.98
CA GLU A 75 4.00 -26.51 -18.12
C GLU A 75 3.62 -25.54 -19.24
N ASP A 76 2.31 -25.42 -19.55
CA ASP A 76 1.80 -24.48 -20.55
C ASP A 76 2.15 -23.03 -20.20
N VAL A 77 2.01 -22.66 -18.92
CA VAL A 77 2.30 -21.31 -18.43
C VAL A 77 3.80 -21.01 -18.52
N ILE A 78 4.66 -21.95 -18.12
CA ILE A 78 6.12 -21.80 -18.18
C ILE A 78 6.58 -21.64 -19.63
N ALA A 79 6.12 -22.54 -20.52
CA ALA A 79 6.48 -22.49 -21.94
C ALA A 79 6.04 -21.18 -22.60
N ARG A 80 4.83 -20.68 -22.29
CA ARG A 80 4.34 -19.39 -22.78
C ARG A 80 5.23 -18.23 -22.33
N ASN A 81 5.61 -18.19 -21.06
CA ASN A 81 6.39 -17.07 -20.52
C ASN A 81 7.83 -17.06 -21.07
N GLN A 82 8.44 -18.22 -21.28
CA GLN A 82 9.76 -18.35 -21.90
C GLN A 82 9.78 -17.90 -23.38
N ARG A 83 8.69 -18.12 -24.12
CA ARG A 83 8.55 -17.61 -25.50
C ARG A 83 8.50 -16.08 -25.51
N ARG A 84 7.75 -15.47 -24.58
CA ARG A 84 7.60 -14.00 -24.48
C ARG A 84 8.90 -13.28 -24.13
N THR A 85 9.74 -13.87 -23.28
CA THR A 85 11.04 -13.27 -22.90
C THR A 85 12.08 -13.36 -24.00
N ARG A 86 11.97 -14.34 -24.92
CA ARG A 86 12.90 -14.54 -26.03
C ARG A 86 12.61 -13.66 -27.25
N THR A 87 11.41 -13.10 -27.34
CA THR A 87 10.99 -12.17 -28.42
C THR A 87 11.18 -10.70 -28.04
N ARG A 88 11.63 -10.42 -26.82
CA ARG A 88 11.93 -9.07 -26.31
C ARG A 88 13.43 -8.81 -26.34
#